data_AF-A0A925VLQ9-F1
#
_entry.id   AF-A0A925VLQ9-F1
#
_cell.length_a   1.000
_cell.length_b   1.000
_cell.length_c   1.000
_cell.angle_alpha   90.00
_cell.angle_beta   90.00
_cell.angle_gamma   90.00
#
_symmetry.space_group_name_H-M   'P 1'
#
loop_
_entity.id
_entity.type
_entity.pdbx_description
1 polymer ?
#
loop_
_entity_poly.entity_id
_entity_poly.type
_entity_poly.pdbx_seq_one_letter_code
_entity_poly.pdbx_strand_id
1 'polypeptide(L)'
;MMIELVDVIAYDGANIHAPQPGVLVLLRCDTDRSKRLRAALKDGAQYIGLVLGHLDLSASQAADGWLVSAFFTTPTPAIGVALVRYVVDGLRALAAGDEEWDRDEPLYELQRRRRREALPLALLQLQAEARARGVPSFVRNDGRLQLGYGARGIAIDTSSGEAQVAPPWERLGAVPIVAITGDRARSSALRHLAQALDHEGGARLFDDAGFDEARALLADPQLTLAVLGLGAPVIERRGVPFDRCQLSAVLDIPGDTSPAADARVRALGVPLLLTDPSGLALLSAHDPAIAALADYASCPVQMIKAEANDPEALGALAAQVLLGELQI
;
A
#
# COMPACT_ATOMS: atom_id res chain seq x y z
N MET A 1 -2.86 -33.27 -11.70
CA MET A 1 -3.78 -32.25 -11.15
C MET A 1 -3.13 -30.88 -11.35
N MET A 2 -3.89 -29.89 -11.84
CA MET A 2 -3.32 -28.58 -12.18
C MET A 2 -3.48 -27.60 -11.00
N ILE A 3 -2.37 -27.02 -10.55
CA ILE A 3 -2.32 -25.89 -9.61
C ILE A 3 -1.34 -24.86 -10.18
N GLU A 4 -1.86 -23.73 -10.64
CA GLU A 4 -1.10 -22.65 -11.24
C GLU A 4 -1.16 -21.41 -10.33
N LEU A 5 0.01 -20.87 -9.97
CA LEU A 5 0.09 -19.57 -9.29
C LEU A 5 -0.06 -18.48 -10.34
N VAL A 6 -1.24 -17.87 -10.40
CA VAL A 6 -1.55 -16.80 -11.37
C VAL A 6 -0.88 -15.50 -10.94
N ASP A 7 -1.02 -15.14 -9.66
CA ASP A 7 -0.35 -13.97 -9.11
C ASP A 7 -0.10 -14.13 -7.60
N VAL A 8 0.93 -13.44 -7.13
CA VAL A 8 1.20 -13.26 -5.71
C VAL A 8 1.75 -11.85 -5.50
N ILE A 9 1.06 -11.08 -4.66
CA ILE A 9 1.36 -9.67 -4.44
C ILE A 9 1.70 -9.45 -2.97
N ALA A 10 2.82 -8.76 -2.72
CA ALA A 10 3.18 -8.22 -1.42
C ALA A 10 2.75 -6.74 -1.37
N TYR A 11 1.72 -6.44 -0.59
CA TYR A 11 1.35 -5.08 -0.27
C TYR A 11 2.17 -4.61 0.93
N ASP A 12 3.03 -3.61 0.73
CA ASP A 12 3.85 -2.99 1.78
C ASP A 12 3.14 -1.81 2.46
N GLY A 13 2.00 -1.36 1.92
CA GLY A 13 1.17 -0.30 2.47
C GLY A 13 -0.32 -0.61 2.44
N ALA A 14 -1.12 0.40 2.75
CA ALA A 14 -2.57 0.33 2.61
C ALA A 14 -2.96 0.02 1.16
N ASN A 15 -3.94 -0.84 0.97
CA ASN A 15 -4.28 -1.41 -0.32
C ASN A 15 -5.79 -1.67 -0.42
N ILE A 16 -6.24 -2.16 -1.57
CA ILE A 16 -7.66 -2.39 -1.86
C ILE A 16 -8.32 -3.45 -0.97
N HIS A 17 -7.56 -4.24 -0.21
CA HIS A 17 -8.09 -5.29 0.66
C HIS A 17 -8.06 -4.90 2.14
N ALA A 18 -7.08 -4.10 2.56
CA ALA A 18 -6.94 -3.66 3.95
C ALA A 18 -6.12 -2.37 4.08
N PRO A 19 -6.30 -1.60 5.17
CA PRO A 19 -5.44 -0.45 5.48
C PRO A 19 -4.05 -0.85 6.01
N GLN A 20 -3.66 -2.12 5.89
CA GLN A 20 -2.43 -2.68 6.43
C GLN A 20 -1.68 -3.49 5.37
N PRO A 21 -0.35 -3.64 5.52
CA PRO A 21 0.43 -4.53 4.68
C PRO A 21 -0.12 -5.96 4.70
N GLY A 22 0.04 -6.67 3.59
CA GLY A 22 -0.56 -7.99 3.41
C GLY A 22 -0.11 -8.69 2.15
N VAL A 23 -0.67 -9.87 1.93
CA VAL A 23 -0.37 -10.71 0.78
C VAL A 23 -1.67 -11.13 0.12
N LEU A 24 -1.75 -10.90 -1.20
CA LEU A 24 -2.80 -11.46 -2.06
C LEU A 24 -2.19 -12.62 -2.85
N VAL A 25 -2.96 -13.69 -2.96
CA VAL A 25 -2.62 -14.87 -3.74
C VAL A 25 -3.78 -15.18 -4.68
N LEU A 26 -3.46 -15.43 -5.94
CA LEU A 26 -4.41 -15.89 -6.93
C LEU A 26 -3.93 -17.21 -7.54
N LEU A 27 -4.71 -18.27 -7.36
CA LEU A 27 -4.42 -19.59 -7.91
C LEU A 27 -5.48 -20.00 -8.93
N ARG A 28 -5.06 -20.65 -10.00
CA ARG A 28 -5.93 -21.41 -10.89
C ARG A 28 -5.77 -22.90 -10.59
N CYS A 29 -6.88 -23.57 -10.34
CA CYS A 29 -6.91 -24.96 -9.90
C CYS A 29 -7.92 -25.77 -10.72
N ASP A 30 -7.69 -27.08 -10.86
CA ASP A 30 -8.66 -28.00 -11.44
C ASP A 30 -9.95 -28.17 -10.61
N THR A 31 -9.87 -27.92 -9.32
CA THR A 31 -10.93 -28.11 -8.31
C THR A 31 -10.82 -27.02 -7.25
N ASP A 32 -11.87 -26.82 -6.44
CA ASP A 32 -11.80 -25.90 -5.31
C ASP A 32 -10.77 -26.39 -4.28
N ARG A 33 -9.64 -25.67 -4.17
CA ARG A 33 -8.56 -25.94 -3.22
C ARG A 33 -8.56 -24.99 -2.01
N SER A 34 -9.55 -24.11 -1.86
CA SER A 34 -9.59 -23.06 -0.83
C SER A 34 -9.35 -23.60 0.59
N LYS A 35 -10.05 -24.68 0.98
CA LYS A 35 -9.88 -25.31 2.30
C LYS A 35 -8.47 -25.85 2.52
N ARG A 36 -7.87 -26.46 1.50
CA ARG A 36 -6.53 -27.05 1.58
C ARG A 36 -5.46 -25.96 1.64
N LEU A 37 -5.60 -24.91 0.82
CA LEU A 37 -4.75 -23.73 0.86
C LEU A 37 -4.81 -23.05 2.23
N ARG A 38 -6.01 -22.87 2.79
CA ARG A 38 -6.21 -22.29 4.13
C ARG A 38 -5.45 -23.07 5.21
N ALA A 39 -5.56 -24.40 5.21
CA ALA A 39 -4.87 -25.25 6.19
C ALA A 39 -3.35 -25.13 6.03
N ALA A 40 -2.84 -25.29 4.81
CA ALA A 40 -1.40 -25.25 4.55
C ALA A 40 -0.77 -23.88 4.88
N LEU A 41 -1.47 -22.77 4.59
CA LEU A 41 -1.04 -21.43 4.98
C LEU A 41 -0.96 -21.27 6.50
N LYS A 42 -1.96 -21.75 7.24
CA LYS A 42 -1.97 -21.69 8.71
C LYS A 42 -0.85 -22.53 9.32
N ASP A 43 -0.69 -23.76 8.85
CA ASP A 43 0.33 -24.68 9.36
C ASP A 43 1.75 -24.13 9.10
N GLY A 44 2.02 -23.68 7.86
CA GLY A 44 3.31 -23.11 7.52
C GLY A 44 3.58 -21.78 8.25
N ALA A 45 2.58 -20.92 8.42
CA ALA A 45 2.73 -19.69 9.20
C ALA A 45 3.02 -19.96 10.68
N GLN A 46 2.33 -20.93 11.29
CA GLN A 46 2.59 -21.37 12.66
C GLN A 46 4.03 -21.89 12.80
N TYR A 47 4.49 -22.68 11.84
CA TYR A 47 5.84 -23.24 11.84
C TYR A 47 6.93 -22.16 11.82
N ILE A 48 6.81 -21.18 10.92
CA ILE A 48 7.82 -20.12 10.77
C ILE A 48 7.64 -18.96 11.76
N GLY A 49 6.55 -18.97 12.54
CA GLY A 49 6.19 -17.90 13.47
C GLY A 49 5.75 -16.62 12.78
N LEU A 50 5.04 -16.74 11.65
CA LEU A 50 4.46 -15.61 10.90
C LEU A 50 3.03 -15.36 11.38
N VAL A 51 2.69 -14.09 11.60
CA VAL A 51 1.32 -13.68 11.91
C VAL A 51 0.54 -13.52 10.61
N LEU A 52 -0.58 -14.24 10.50
CA LEU A 52 -1.60 -14.06 9.47
C LEU A 52 -2.84 -13.42 10.10
N GLY A 53 -3.04 -12.12 9.88
CA GLY A 53 -4.26 -11.42 10.29
C GLY A 53 -5.31 -11.44 9.19
N HIS A 54 -6.60 -11.55 9.53
CA HIS A 54 -7.71 -11.48 8.58
C HIS A 54 -7.54 -12.39 7.35
N LEU A 55 -7.17 -13.66 7.57
CA LEU A 55 -7.04 -14.64 6.48
C LEU A 55 -8.40 -14.91 5.83
N ASP A 56 -8.63 -14.29 4.69
CA ASP A 56 -9.82 -14.47 3.87
C ASP A 56 -9.49 -15.34 2.65
N LEU A 57 -10.44 -16.21 2.27
CA LEU A 57 -10.32 -17.04 1.08
C LEU A 57 -11.66 -17.16 0.39
N SER A 58 -11.63 -17.03 -0.92
CA SER A 58 -12.77 -17.28 -1.80
C SER A 58 -12.36 -18.19 -2.95
N ALA A 59 -13.34 -18.92 -3.47
CA ALA A 59 -13.18 -19.74 -4.66
C ALA A 59 -14.36 -19.47 -5.58
N SER A 60 -14.09 -19.22 -6.86
CA SER A 60 -15.09 -19.04 -7.89
C SER A 60 -14.80 -19.94 -9.08
N GLN A 61 -15.86 -20.38 -9.76
CA GLN A 61 -15.72 -21.13 -10.99
C GLN A 61 -15.30 -20.20 -12.12
N ALA A 62 -14.30 -20.61 -12.89
CA ALA A 62 -13.78 -19.92 -14.06
C ALA A 62 -13.85 -20.83 -15.30
N ALA A 63 -13.61 -20.27 -16.50
CA ALA A 63 -13.68 -21.05 -17.75
C ALA A 63 -12.77 -22.28 -17.73
N ASP A 64 -11.58 -22.16 -17.13
CA ASP A 64 -10.54 -23.20 -17.10
C ASP A 64 -10.37 -23.85 -15.70
N GLY A 65 -11.45 -23.95 -14.93
CA GLY A 65 -11.47 -24.61 -13.62
C GLY A 65 -11.94 -23.69 -12.49
N TRP A 66 -11.14 -23.56 -11.45
CA TRP A 66 -11.43 -22.78 -10.25
C TRP A 66 -10.39 -21.69 -10.06
N LEU A 67 -10.85 -20.47 -9.79
CA LEU A 67 -10.02 -19.37 -9.34
C LEU A 67 -10.13 -19.28 -7.82
N VAL A 68 -9.01 -19.53 -7.12
CA VAL A 68 -8.93 -19.44 -5.66
C VAL A 68 -8.15 -18.18 -5.31
N SER A 69 -8.79 -17.27 -4.57
CA SER A 69 -8.16 -16.07 -4.04
C SER A 69 -7.95 -16.22 -2.53
N ALA A 70 -6.80 -15.78 -2.05
CA ALA A 70 -6.52 -15.68 -0.62
C ALA A 70 -5.88 -14.32 -0.31
N PHE A 71 -6.37 -13.66 0.73
CA PHE A 71 -5.76 -12.44 1.27
C PHE A 71 -5.50 -12.59 2.76
N PHE A 72 -4.37 -12.08 3.23
CA PHE A 72 -4.10 -11.92 4.65
C PHE A 72 -3.20 -10.72 4.92
N THR A 73 -3.43 -10.07 6.06
CA THR A 73 -2.54 -9.03 6.58
C THR A 73 -1.34 -9.64 7.30
N THR A 74 -0.17 -9.04 7.14
CA THR A 74 1.04 -9.45 7.84
C THR A 74 2.05 -8.30 7.86
N PRO A 75 2.80 -8.07 8.95
CA PRO A 75 3.81 -7.01 9.01
C PRO A 75 5.03 -7.29 8.12
N THR A 76 5.18 -8.52 7.61
CA THR A 76 6.31 -8.93 6.74
C THR A 76 5.80 -9.56 5.44
N PRO A 77 5.22 -8.77 4.51
CA PRO A 77 4.64 -9.28 3.25
C PRO A 77 5.61 -10.13 2.43
N ALA A 78 6.89 -9.75 2.36
CA ALA A 78 7.91 -10.50 1.63
C ALA A 78 8.09 -11.95 2.16
N ILE A 79 8.04 -12.16 3.48
CA ILE A 79 8.05 -13.49 4.09
C ILE A 79 6.74 -14.23 3.80
N GLY A 80 5.61 -13.52 3.83
CA GLY A 80 4.31 -14.09 3.47
C GLY A 80 4.25 -14.59 2.03
N VAL A 81 4.78 -13.84 1.06
CA VAL A 81 4.91 -14.29 -0.34
C VAL A 81 5.77 -15.55 -0.45
N ALA A 82 6.88 -15.60 0.29
CA ALA A 82 7.76 -16.76 0.28
C ALA A 82 7.08 -18.00 0.89
N LEU A 83 6.30 -17.83 1.98
CA LEU A 83 5.46 -18.88 2.55
C LEU A 83 4.40 -19.37 1.54
N VAL A 84 3.73 -18.46 0.83
CA VAL A 84 2.74 -18.80 -0.20
C VAL A 84 3.37 -19.66 -1.29
N ARG A 85 4.55 -19.28 -1.79
CA ARG A 85 5.26 -20.06 -2.82
C ARG A 85 5.59 -21.46 -2.33
N TYR A 86 6.16 -21.57 -1.13
CA TYR A 86 6.39 -22.87 -0.48
C TYR A 86 5.11 -23.72 -0.38
N VAL A 87 4.00 -23.11 0.07
CA VAL A 87 2.72 -23.81 0.20
C VAL A 87 2.21 -24.29 -1.16
N VAL A 88 2.26 -23.45 -2.19
CA VAL A 88 1.81 -23.80 -3.54
C VAL A 88 2.66 -24.93 -4.12
N ASP A 89 3.98 -24.88 -3.94
CA ASP A 89 4.88 -25.93 -4.40
C ASP A 89 4.62 -27.26 -3.67
N GLY A 90 4.37 -27.22 -2.36
CA GLY A 90 3.95 -28.41 -1.60
C GLY A 90 2.60 -28.97 -2.04
N LEU A 91 1.65 -28.12 -2.41
CA LEU A 91 0.36 -28.57 -2.96
C LEU A 91 0.53 -29.22 -4.33
N ARG A 92 1.43 -28.70 -5.17
CA ARG A 92 1.78 -29.27 -6.48
C ARG A 92 2.48 -30.62 -6.34
N ALA A 93 3.47 -30.72 -5.46
CA ALA A 93 4.19 -31.96 -5.16
C ALA A 93 3.22 -33.05 -4.69
N LEU A 94 2.34 -32.71 -3.73
CA LEU A 94 1.31 -33.64 -3.25
C LEU A 94 0.35 -34.07 -4.38
N ALA A 95 -0.04 -33.14 -5.24
CA ALA A 95 -0.89 -33.40 -6.41
C ALA A 95 -0.22 -34.27 -7.48
N ALA A 96 1.11 -34.26 -7.55
CA ALA A 96 1.92 -35.09 -8.43
C ALA A 96 2.28 -36.45 -7.81
N GLY A 97 2.05 -36.64 -6.50
CA GLY A 97 2.52 -37.82 -5.77
C GLY A 97 4.04 -37.83 -5.56
N ASP A 98 4.66 -36.65 -5.49
CA ASP A 98 6.10 -36.51 -5.31
C ASP A 98 6.49 -36.78 -3.84
N GLU A 99 7.09 -37.95 -3.61
CA GLU A 99 7.59 -38.38 -2.31
C GLU A 99 8.98 -37.81 -1.98
N GLU A 100 9.70 -37.29 -2.98
CA GLU A 100 11.05 -36.72 -2.81
C GLU A 100 11.01 -35.22 -2.46
N TRP A 101 9.83 -34.59 -2.50
CA TRP A 101 9.67 -33.19 -2.14
C TRP A 101 10.02 -32.92 -0.66
N ASP A 102 11.07 -32.13 -0.47
CA ASP A 102 11.53 -31.70 0.85
C ASP A 102 10.57 -30.69 1.48
N ARG A 103 9.91 -31.13 2.57
CA ARG A 103 8.95 -30.32 3.32
C ARG A 103 9.63 -29.42 4.35
N ASP A 104 10.79 -29.82 4.85
CA ASP A 104 11.34 -29.32 6.10
C ASP A 104 12.38 -28.21 5.85
N GLU A 105 13.34 -28.43 4.94
CA GLU A 105 14.41 -27.45 4.73
C GLU A 105 13.91 -26.07 4.26
N PRO A 106 12.96 -25.95 3.31
CA PRO A 106 12.43 -24.65 2.92
C PRO A 106 11.75 -23.91 4.08
N LEU A 107 11.05 -24.63 4.96
CA LEU A 107 10.43 -24.04 6.15
C LEU A 107 11.46 -23.60 7.18
N TYR A 108 12.53 -24.38 7.40
CA TYR A 108 13.63 -23.98 8.26
C TYR A 108 14.31 -22.71 7.75
N GLU A 109 14.56 -22.61 6.43
CA GLU A 109 15.12 -21.39 5.84
C GLU A 109 14.22 -20.18 6.01
N LEU A 110 12.91 -20.33 5.79
CA LEU A 110 11.95 -19.26 6.03
C LEU A 110 11.92 -18.84 7.51
N GLN A 111 11.99 -19.79 8.44
CA GLN A 111 12.06 -19.50 9.87
C GLN A 111 13.36 -18.75 10.23
N ARG A 112 14.51 -19.18 9.70
CA ARG A 112 15.81 -18.50 9.88
C ARG A 112 15.76 -17.07 9.35
N ARG A 113 15.25 -16.90 8.12
CA ARG A 113 15.08 -15.61 7.47
C ARG A 113 14.18 -14.67 8.29
N ARG A 114 13.00 -15.16 8.72
CA ARG A 114 12.07 -14.38 9.56
C ARG A 114 12.71 -13.94 10.88
N ARG A 115 13.51 -14.79 11.52
CA ARG A 115 14.23 -14.42 12.76
C ARG A 115 15.30 -13.35 12.53
N ARG A 116 16.01 -13.42 11.40
CA ARG A 116 17.03 -12.43 11.01
C ARG A 116 16.43 -11.07 10.65
N GLU A 117 15.28 -11.07 10.00
CA GLU A 117 14.56 -9.85 9.60
C GLU A 117 13.64 -9.30 10.69
N ALA A 118 13.49 -10.01 11.82
CA ALA A 118 12.65 -9.55 12.92
C ALA A 118 13.27 -8.30 13.57
N LEU A 119 12.46 -7.25 13.68
CA LEU A 119 12.84 -6.07 14.43
C LEU A 119 13.11 -6.43 15.90
N PRO A 120 14.17 -5.89 16.50
CA PRO A 120 14.40 -6.00 17.94
C PRO A 120 13.21 -5.50 18.76
N LEU A 121 12.98 -6.10 19.94
CA LEU A 121 11.83 -5.79 20.80
C LEU A 121 11.72 -4.28 21.10
N ALA A 122 12.84 -3.60 21.34
CA ALA A 122 12.83 -2.17 21.63
C ALA A 122 12.29 -1.34 20.45
N LEU A 123 12.56 -1.74 19.20
CA LEU A 123 12.07 -1.04 18.03
C LEU A 123 10.61 -1.35 17.74
N LEU A 124 10.16 -2.58 18.03
CA LEU A 124 8.74 -2.93 18.02
C LEU A 124 7.96 -2.09 19.06
N GLN A 125 8.53 -1.86 20.24
CA GLN A 125 7.95 -0.98 21.25
C GLN A 125 7.88 0.48 20.76
N LEU A 126 8.93 0.99 20.11
CA LEU A 126 8.91 2.32 19.51
C LEU A 126 7.85 2.46 18.41
N GLN A 127 7.71 1.47 17.52
CA GLN A 127 6.64 1.46 16.51
C GLN A 127 5.25 1.44 17.13
N ALA A 128 5.05 0.64 18.18
CA ALA A 128 3.79 0.58 18.90
C ALA A 128 3.44 1.93 19.57
N GLU A 129 4.42 2.57 20.22
CA GLU A 129 4.26 3.89 20.83
C GLU A 129 3.99 4.98 19.78
N ALA A 130 4.70 4.95 18.65
CA ALA A 130 4.47 5.87 17.53
C ALA A 130 3.02 5.76 17.03
N ARG A 131 2.54 4.52 16.82
CA ARG A 131 1.15 4.26 16.43
C ARG A 131 0.15 4.77 17.46
N ALA A 132 0.40 4.56 18.75
CA ALA A 132 -0.48 5.05 19.82
C ALA A 132 -0.57 6.59 19.84
N ARG A 133 0.49 7.27 19.40
CA ARG A 133 0.55 8.74 19.27
C ARG A 133 0.10 9.27 17.91
N GLY A 134 -0.31 8.41 16.98
CA GLY A 134 -0.64 8.81 15.61
C GLY A 134 0.57 9.31 14.80
N VAL A 135 1.79 8.93 15.20
CA VAL A 135 3.02 9.22 14.47
C VAL A 135 3.25 8.08 13.47
N PRO A 136 3.38 8.39 12.17
CA PRO A 136 3.57 7.36 11.16
C PRO A 136 4.93 6.69 11.31
N SER A 137 5.07 5.43 10.89
CA SER A 137 6.36 4.74 10.92
C SER A 137 6.47 3.65 9.87
N PHE A 138 7.69 3.39 9.42
CA PHE A 138 8.00 2.30 8.49
C PHE A 138 9.47 1.89 8.60
N VAL A 139 9.78 0.67 8.14
CA VAL A 139 11.17 0.22 7.99
C VAL A 139 11.66 0.64 6.61
N ARG A 140 12.78 1.37 6.57
CA ARG A 140 13.43 1.83 5.34
C ARG A 140 14.17 0.67 4.66
N ASN A 141 14.46 0.83 3.37
CA ASN A 141 15.22 -0.16 2.59
C ASN A 141 16.67 -0.33 3.08
N ASP A 142 17.23 0.67 3.77
CA ASP A 142 18.52 0.60 4.45
C ASP A 142 18.45 -0.13 5.82
N GLY A 143 17.28 -0.68 6.16
CA GLY A 143 17.04 -1.40 7.40
C GLY A 143 16.82 -0.51 8.61
N ARG A 144 16.79 0.82 8.50
CA ARG A 144 16.51 1.72 9.63
C ARG A 144 15.01 1.88 9.89
N LEU A 145 14.63 2.15 11.13
CA LEU A 145 13.26 2.49 11.48
C LEU A 145 13.03 3.99 11.28
N GLN A 146 12.11 4.38 10.40
CA GLN A 146 11.63 5.74 10.26
C GLN A 146 10.45 5.97 11.22
N LEU A 147 10.52 7.02 12.04
CA LEU A 147 9.41 7.55 12.83
C LEU A 147 9.09 8.97 12.36
N GLY A 148 7.84 9.24 11.98
CA GLY A 148 7.43 10.50 11.36
C GLY A 148 7.85 10.62 9.88
N TYR A 149 7.32 11.63 9.19
CA TYR A 149 7.66 11.94 7.80
C TYR A 149 8.36 13.29 7.69
N GLY A 150 9.27 13.39 6.73
CA GLY A 150 9.94 14.63 6.36
C GLY A 150 10.70 15.29 7.50
N ALA A 151 10.60 16.62 7.57
CA ALA A 151 11.12 17.47 8.64
C ALA A 151 10.52 17.16 10.04
N ARG A 152 9.44 16.38 10.09
CA ARG A 152 8.81 15.86 11.32
C ARG A 152 9.17 14.40 11.58
N GLY A 153 10.20 13.89 10.93
CA GLY A 153 10.66 12.52 11.05
C GLY A 153 12.10 12.38 11.53
N ILE A 154 12.41 11.20 12.04
CA ILE A 154 13.77 10.76 12.40
C ILE A 154 13.98 9.31 11.96
N ALA A 155 15.23 8.97 11.65
CA ALA A 155 15.64 7.60 11.41
C ALA A 155 16.39 7.05 12.63
N ILE A 156 15.99 5.85 13.07
CA ILE A 156 16.61 5.13 14.19
C ILE A 156 17.30 3.90 13.62
N ASP A 157 18.58 3.73 13.97
CA ASP A 157 19.34 2.57 13.56
C ASP A 157 18.81 1.30 14.24
N THR A 158 18.60 0.24 13.46
CA THR A 158 18.09 -1.02 13.97
C THR A 158 19.17 -1.90 14.61
N SER A 159 20.45 -1.55 14.41
CA SER A 159 21.61 -2.33 14.85
C SER A 159 22.28 -1.79 16.11
N SER A 160 22.09 -0.51 16.45
CA SER A 160 22.66 0.07 17.66
C SER A 160 21.85 -0.39 18.87
N GLY A 161 22.42 -1.25 19.71
CA GLY A 161 21.82 -1.72 20.98
C GLY A 161 21.54 -0.63 22.02
N GLU A 162 21.74 0.64 21.69
CA GLU A 162 21.42 1.81 22.52
C GLU A 162 19.97 2.26 22.30
N ALA A 163 19.02 1.36 22.54
CA ALA A 163 17.61 1.73 22.65
C ALA A 163 17.34 2.39 24.02
N GLN A 164 17.93 3.57 24.27
CA GLN A 164 17.70 4.32 25.50
C GLN A 164 17.67 5.84 25.33
N VAL A 165 17.49 6.33 24.10
CA VAL A 165 17.08 7.72 23.88
C VAL A 165 15.59 7.71 23.53
N ALA A 166 14.77 8.22 24.45
CA ALA A 166 13.36 8.46 24.16
C ALA A 166 13.27 9.41 22.94
N PRO A 167 12.58 9.02 21.85
CA PRO A 167 12.39 9.92 20.72
C PRO A 167 11.75 11.24 21.18
N PRO A 168 12.06 12.37 20.53
CA PRO A 168 11.44 13.65 20.82
C PRO A 168 9.99 13.68 20.30
N TRP A 169 9.11 12.88 20.91
CA TRP A 169 7.76 12.57 20.42
C TRP A 169 6.94 13.81 20.05
N GLU A 170 7.06 14.89 20.83
CA GLU A 170 6.33 16.14 20.62
C GLU A 170 6.65 16.83 19.28
N ARG A 171 7.81 16.53 18.69
CA ARG A 171 8.23 17.07 17.38
C ARG A 171 7.91 16.14 16.22
N LEU A 172 7.64 14.87 16.51
CA LEU A 172 7.40 13.86 15.49
C LEU A 172 5.98 13.97 14.93
N GLY A 173 5.81 13.55 13.68
CA GLY A 173 4.49 13.53 13.03
C GLY A 173 4.61 13.37 11.53
N ALA A 174 3.52 13.63 10.82
CA ALA A 174 3.52 13.71 9.36
C ALA A 174 3.67 15.18 8.93
N VAL A 175 4.50 15.42 7.92
CA VAL A 175 4.37 16.63 7.09
C VAL A 175 3.08 16.54 6.26
N PRO A 176 2.52 17.66 5.79
CA PRO A 176 1.44 17.64 4.84
C PRO A 176 1.73 16.76 3.61
N ILE A 177 0.77 15.91 3.25
CA ILE A 177 0.78 15.06 2.05
C ILE A 177 -0.49 15.34 1.25
N VAL A 178 -0.29 15.62 -0.04
CA VAL A 178 -1.34 15.71 -1.06
C VAL A 178 -1.17 14.52 -1.99
N ALA A 179 -2.15 13.62 -2.01
CA ALA A 179 -2.12 12.42 -2.84
C ALA A 179 -3.06 12.57 -4.03
N ILE A 180 -2.52 12.60 -5.25
CA ILE A 180 -3.31 12.78 -6.48
C ILE A 180 -3.23 11.49 -7.27
N THR A 181 -4.38 10.89 -7.57
CA THR A 181 -4.49 9.67 -8.34
C THR A 181 -5.23 9.91 -9.63
N GLY A 182 -4.86 9.11 -10.63
CA GLY A 182 -5.42 9.14 -11.97
C GLY A 182 -4.34 8.90 -13.01
N ASP A 183 -4.61 9.36 -14.22
CA ASP A 183 -3.75 9.23 -15.40
C ASP A 183 -3.35 10.62 -15.91
N ARG A 184 -4.03 11.13 -16.95
CA ARG A 184 -3.66 12.39 -17.60
C ARG A 184 -4.05 13.61 -16.78
N ALA A 185 -5.21 13.59 -16.14
CA ALA A 185 -5.66 14.71 -15.31
C ALA A 185 -4.80 14.84 -14.05
N ARG A 186 -4.30 13.72 -13.50
CA ARG A 186 -3.29 13.69 -12.44
C ARG A 186 -2.02 14.44 -12.86
N SER A 187 -1.38 14.03 -13.96
CA SER A 187 -0.16 14.69 -14.46
C SER A 187 -0.39 16.18 -14.77
N SER A 188 -1.57 16.55 -15.27
CA SER A 188 -1.95 17.97 -15.42
C SER A 188 -1.99 18.69 -14.07
N ALA A 189 -2.73 18.19 -13.08
CA ALA A 189 -2.84 18.80 -11.76
C ALA A 189 -1.47 19.00 -11.10
N LEU A 190 -0.58 18.00 -11.20
CA LEU A 190 0.78 18.12 -10.67
C LEU A 190 1.60 19.21 -11.37
N ARG A 191 1.49 19.35 -12.70
CA ARG A 191 2.16 20.45 -13.42
C ARG A 191 1.68 21.83 -12.96
N HIS A 192 0.37 22.00 -12.78
CA HIS A 192 -0.20 23.27 -12.30
C HIS A 192 0.22 23.57 -10.86
N LEU A 193 0.24 22.56 -9.98
CA LEU A 193 0.77 22.70 -8.61
C LEU A 193 2.25 23.06 -8.59
N ALA A 194 3.08 22.43 -9.44
CA ALA A 194 4.50 22.72 -9.52
C ALA A 194 4.80 24.15 -9.97
N GLN A 195 3.92 24.78 -10.75
CA GLN A 195 4.07 26.18 -11.16
C GLN A 195 3.72 27.17 -10.04
N ALA A 196 2.85 26.77 -9.12
CA ALA A 196 2.33 27.65 -8.06
C ALA A 196 3.07 27.50 -6.73
N LEU A 197 3.60 26.31 -6.43
CA LEU A 197 4.26 26.03 -5.16
C LEU A 197 5.69 26.58 -5.13
N ASP A 198 6.05 27.23 -4.03
CA ASP A 198 7.42 27.61 -3.74
C ASP A 198 8.23 26.40 -3.26
N HIS A 199 9.19 25.97 -4.08
CA HIS A 199 10.05 24.83 -3.79
C HIS A 199 11.19 25.15 -2.81
N GLU A 200 11.49 26.42 -2.57
CA GLU A 200 12.57 26.84 -1.66
C GLU A 200 12.24 26.48 -0.20
N GLY A 201 10.95 26.38 0.14
CA GLY A 201 10.46 26.01 1.47
C GLY A 201 10.52 24.52 1.83
N GLY A 202 11.08 23.66 0.97
CA GLY A 202 11.16 22.20 1.20
C GLY A 202 9.95 21.41 0.68
N ALA A 203 9.05 22.05 -0.07
CA ALA A 203 7.98 21.37 -0.79
C ALA A 203 8.55 20.51 -1.93
N ARG A 204 8.08 19.27 -2.06
CA ARG A 204 8.48 18.34 -3.12
C ARG A 204 7.25 17.77 -3.79
N LEU A 205 7.32 17.71 -5.11
CA LEU A 205 6.28 17.17 -5.96
C LEU A 205 6.87 16.08 -6.83
N PHE A 206 6.14 14.98 -6.96
CA PHE A 206 6.58 13.83 -7.73
C PHE A 206 5.41 13.27 -8.53
N ASP A 207 5.49 13.33 -9.86
CA ASP A 207 4.54 12.64 -10.74
C ASP A 207 5.00 11.21 -10.98
N ASP A 208 4.04 10.30 -10.95
CA ASP A 208 4.25 8.86 -11.08
C ASP A 208 5.21 8.30 -10.01
N ALA A 209 4.98 8.66 -8.74
CA ALA A 209 5.78 8.22 -7.63
C ALA A 209 5.68 6.70 -7.45
N GLY A 210 6.80 6.02 -7.66
CA GLY A 210 6.98 4.64 -7.24
C GLY A 210 6.97 4.53 -5.71
N PHE A 211 6.70 3.32 -5.21
CA PHE A 211 6.51 3.09 -3.77
C PHE A 211 7.78 3.42 -2.99
N ASP A 212 8.94 2.94 -3.45
CA ASP A 212 10.21 3.08 -2.75
C ASP A 212 10.75 4.52 -2.87
N GLU A 213 10.55 5.17 -4.02
CA GLU A 213 10.87 6.59 -4.24
C GLU A 213 10.05 7.49 -3.31
N ALA A 214 8.74 7.24 -3.18
CA ALA A 214 7.88 7.98 -2.26
C ALA A 214 8.30 7.75 -0.79
N ARG A 215 8.65 6.52 -0.40
CA ARG A 215 9.16 6.23 0.95
C ARG A 215 10.50 6.93 1.22
N ALA A 216 11.39 6.98 0.24
CA ALA A 216 12.66 7.70 0.35
C ALA A 216 12.42 9.20 0.52
N LEU A 217 11.49 9.77 -0.24
CA LEU A 217 11.09 11.17 -0.11
C LEU A 217 10.50 11.47 1.28
N LEU A 218 9.57 10.65 1.76
CA LEU A 218 8.98 10.79 3.09
C LEU A 218 10.00 10.60 4.23
N ALA A 219 11.17 10.05 3.95
CA ALA A 219 12.28 9.93 4.89
C ALA A 219 13.30 11.07 4.79
N ASP A 220 13.16 12.01 3.85
CA ASP A 220 14.04 13.16 3.68
C ASP A 220 13.74 14.23 4.76
N PRO A 221 14.69 14.53 5.68
CA PRO A 221 14.46 15.51 6.74
C PRO A 221 14.26 16.95 6.24
N GLN A 222 14.51 17.25 4.95
CA GLN A 222 14.25 18.57 4.36
C GLN A 222 12.83 18.73 3.82
N LEU A 223 12.07 17.63 3.70
CA LEU A 223 10.72 17.65 3.17
C LEU A 223 9.77 18.35 4.16
N THR A 224 9.05 19.37 3.70
CA THR A 224 8.03 20.08 4.51
C THR A 224 6.61 19.92 3.99
N LEU A 225 6.46 19.53 2.72
CA LEU A 225 5.19 19.23 2.03
C LEU A 225 5.48 18.21 0.93
N ALA A 226 4.69 17.14 0.84
CA ALA A 226 4.76 16.17 -0.25
C ALA A 226 3.52 16.25 -1.14
N VAL A 227 3.70 16.39 -2.44
CA VAL A 227 2.64 16.21 -3.45
C VAL A 227 2.98 14.97 -4.28
N LEU A 228 2.20 13.90 -4.11
CA LEU A 228 2.46 12.59 -4.68
C LEU A 228 1.42 12.26 -5.74
N GLY A 229 1.85 12.20 -7.00
CA GLY A 229 1.08 11.62 -8.09
C GLY A 229 1.23 10.10 -8.07
N LEU A 230 0.15 9.36 -7.82
CA LEU A 230 0.17 7.90 -7.76
C LEU A 230 -0.67 7.29 -8.89
N GLY A 231 -0.03 6.41 -9.66
CA GLY A 231 -0.71 5.57 -10.63
C GLY A 231 -1.32 4.31 -10.02
N ALA A 232 -2.39 3.80 -10.63
CA ALA A 232 -2.99 2.53 -10.24
C ALA A 232 -2.00 1.36 -10.17
N PRO A 233 -1.04 1.18 -11.13
CA PRO A 233 -0.11 0.05 -11.09
C PRO A 233 0.72 -0.03 -9.80
N VAL A 234 1.13 1.12 -9.25
CA VAL A 234 1.89 1.14 -7.99
C VAL A 234 1.01 0.68 -6.82
N ILE A 235 -0.21 1.20 -6.74
CA ILE A 235 -1.15 0.87 -5.65
C ILE A 235 -1.60 -0.60 -5.75
N GLU A 236 -1.88 -1.09 -6.96
CA GLU A 236 -2.28 -2.47 -7.23
C GLU A 236 -1.19 -3.49 -6.86
N ARG A 237 0.10 -3.11 -6.94
CA ARG A 237 1.25 -4.01 -6.72
C ARG A 237 1.93 -3.86 -5.36
N ARG A 238 1.86 -2.70 -4.72
CA ARG A 238 2.58 -2.39 -3.47
C ARG A 238 1.69 -1.73 -2.41
N GLY A 239 0.55 -1.18 -2.82
CA GLY A 239 -0.27 -0.31 -1.97
C GLY A 239 0.24 1.13 -1.96
N VAL A 240 -0.24 1.92 -1.02
CA VAL A 240 0.09 3.34 -0.87
C VAL A 240 1.30 3.51 0.07
N PRO A 241 2.28 4.38 -0.25
CA PRO A 241 3.53 4.53 0.49
C PRO A 241 3.42 5.39 1.76
N PHE A 242 2.22 5.73 2.18
CA PHE A 242 1.92 6.47 3.41
C PHE A 242 0.68 5.87 4.06
N ASP A 243 0.48 6.18 5.33
CA ASP A 243 -0.64 5.74 6.17
C ASP A 243 -1.71 6.83 6.37
N ARG A 244 -1.40 8.08 6.02
CA ARG A 244 -2.34 9.20 6.04
C ARG A 244 -1.96 10.32 5.07
N CYS A 245 -2.93 11.11 4.64
CA CYS A 245 -2.73 12.36 3.90
C CYS A 245 -3.73 13.44 4.32
N GLN A 246 -3.43 14.70 4.05
CA GLN A 246 -4.31 15.83 4.38
C GLN A 246 -5.29 16.08 3.24
N LEU A 247 -4.81 15.92 2.01
CA LEU A 247 -5.61 16.09 0.80
C LEU A 247 -5.44 14.88 -0.10
N SER A 248 -6.53 14.42 -0.69
CA SER A 248 -6.52 13.40 -1.73
C SER A 248 -7.31 13.85 -2.95
N ALA A 249 -6.93 13.40 -4.14
CA ALA A 249 -7.69 13.62 -5.35
C ALA A 249 -7.76 12.34 -6.20
N VAL A 250 -8.93 12.05 -6.77
CA VAL A 250 -9.14 10.99 -7.77
C VAL A 250 -9.75 11.66 -9.00
N LEU A 251 -8.94 11.83 -10.06
CA LEU A 251 -9.29 12.75 -11.15
C LEU A 251 -9.81 12.03 -12.41
N ASP A 252 -9.16 10.95 -12.80
CA ASP A 252 -9.52 10.18 -13.99
C ASP A 252 -9.11 8.72 -13.84
N ILE A 253 -9.72 7.85 -14.65
CA ILE A 253 -9.38 6.42 -14.72
C ILE A 253 -8.60 6.20 -16.02
N PRO A 254 -7.44 5.50 -15.98
CA PRO A 254 -6.77 5.06 -17.20
C PRO A 254 -7.75 4.31 -18.12
N GLY A 255 -7.72 4.57 -19.42
CA GLY A 255 -8.75 4.17 -20.40
C GLY A 255 -8.87 2.67 -20.73
N ASP A 256 -8.78 1.79 -19.75
CA ASP A 256 -8.96 0.34 -19.88
C ASP A 256 -10.35 -0.08 -19.38
N THR A 257 -11.09 -0.79 -20.22
CA THR A 257 -12.45 -1.27 -19.98
C THR A 257 -12.51 -2.73 -19.52
N SER A 258 -11.36 -3.33 -19.17
CA SER A 258 -11.31 -4.71 -18.69
C SER A 258 -12.06 -4.89 -17.35
N PRO A 259 -12.45 -6.12 -16.96
CA PRO A 259 -12.99 -6.40 -15.63
C PRO A 259 -12.06 -6.01 -14.46
N ALA A 260 -10.78 -5.73 -14.73
CA ALA A 260 -9.86 -5.15 -13.76
C ALA A 260 -10.13 -3.65 -13.48
N ALA A 261 -11.01 -3.01 -14.25
CA ALA A 261 -11.40 -1.61 -14.07
C ALA A 261 -11.98 -1.34 -12.67
N ASP A 262 -12.80 -2.23 -12.12
CA ASP A 262 -13.34 -2.07 -10.77
C ASP A 262 -12.24 -2.11 -9.70
N ALA A 263 -11.32 -3.06 -9.81
CA ALA A 263 -10.17 -3.15 -8.91
C ALA A 263 -9.27 -1.90 -9.02
N ARG A 264 -9.12 -1.38 -10.24
CA ARG A 264 -8.36 -0.16 -10.54
C ARG A 264 -8.98 1.08 -9.93
N VAL A 265 -10.29 1.27 -10.05
CA VAL A 265 -11.01 2.38 -9.41
C VAL A 265 -10.85 2.32 -7.90
N ARG A 266 -11.00 1.12 -7.32
CA ARG A 266 -10.77 0.92 -5.89
C ARG A 266 -9.32 1.22 -5.49
N ALA A 267 -8.34 0.88 -6.33
CA ALA A 267 -6.93 1.19 -6.10
C ALA A 267 -6.68 2.70 -6.10
N LEU A 268 -7.17 3.42 -7.11
CA LEU A 268 -7.10 4.88 -7.18
C LEU A 268 -7.81 5.54 -5.99
N GLY A 269 -8.87 4.93 -5.46
CA GLY A 269 -9.58 5.39 -4.27
C GLY A 269 -8.88 5.13 -2.93
N VAL A 270 -7.79 4.35 -2.86
CA VAL A 270 -7.15 4.02 -1.57
C VAL A 270 -6.68 5.26 -0.81
N PRO A 271 -6.01 6.26 -1.43
CA PRO A 271 -5.63 7.48 -0.72
C PRO A 271 -6.80 8.23 -0.09
N LEU A 272 -8.00 8.21 -0.69
CA LEU A 272 -9.21 8.81 -0.10
C LEU A 272 -9.60 8.17 1.24
N LEU A 273 -9.33 6.88 1.43
CA LEU A 273 -9.55 6.18 2.71
C LEU A 273 -8.51 6.57 3.79
N LEU A 274 -7.39 7.14 3.37
CA LEU A 274 -6.29 7.58 4.24
C LEU A 274 -6.31 9.09 4.48
N THR A 275 -7.24 9.81 3.86
CA THR A 275 -7.39 11.24 4.08
C THR A 275 -7.89 11.50 5.49
N ASP A 276 -7.18 12.38 6.19
CA ASP A 276 -7.51 12.77 7.54
C ASP A 276 -8.98 13.24 7.64
N PRO A 277 -9.72 12.95 8.72
CA PRO A 277 -11.12 13.38 8.85
C PRO A 277 -11.33 14.90 8.75
N SER A 278 -10.31 15.70 9.06
CA SER A 278 -10.30 17.16 8.90
C SER A 278 -9.74 17.64 7.57
N GLY A 279 -9.31 16.73 6.70
CA GLY A 279 -8.79 16.99 5.36
C GLY A 279 -9.89 17.13 4.32
N LEU A 280 -9.51 17.04 3.05
CA LEU A 280 -10.44 17.10 1.91
C LEU A 280 -10.10 16.06 0.85
N ALA A 281 -11.13 15.39 0.33
CA ALA A 281 -11.03 14.56 -0.86
C ALA A 281 -11.70 15.22 -2.07
N LEU A 282 -10.96 15.33 -3.18
CA LEU A 282 -11.47 15.80 -4.47
C LEU A 282 -11.79 14.62 -5.37
N LEU A 283 -13.00 14.59 -5.90
CA LEU A 283 -13.44 13.54 -6.82
C LEU A 283 -13.97 14.16 -8.11
N SER A 284 -13.52 13.62 -9.24
CA SER A 284 -14.05 14.00 -10.54
C SER A 284 -15.50 13.52 -10.70
N ALA A 285 -16.38 14.45 -11.07
CA ALA A 285 -17.77 14.16 -11.41
C ALA A 285 -17.97 13.78 -12.90
N HIS A 286 -16.88 13.68 -13.67
CA HIS A 286 -16.93 13.24 -15.07
C HIS A 286 -17.12 11.73 -15.20
N ASP A 287 -16.66 10.95 -14.21
CA ASP A 287 -16.77 9.50 -14.20
C ASP A 287 -17.63 9.02 -13.02
N PRO A 288 -18.76 8.32 -13.27
CA PRO A 288 -19.62 7.80 -12.21
C PRO A 288 -18.93 6.83 -11.25
N ALA A 289 -17.93 6.06 -11.72
CA ALA A 289 -17.20 5.13 -10.87
C ALA A 289 -16.28 5.86 -9.89
N ILE A 290 -15.69 7.00 -10.30
CA ILE A 290 -14.97 7.89 -9.38
C ILE A 290 -15.96 8.55 -8.40
N ALA A 291 -17.09 9.06 -8.90
CA ALA A 291 -18.09 9.71 -8.05
C ALA A 291 -18.63 8.78 -6.95
N ALA A 292 -18.80 7.48 -7.25
CA ALA A 292 -19.22 6.48 -6.29
C ALA A 292 -18.21 6.24 -5.15
N LEU A 293 -16.95 6.67 -5.29
CA LEU A 293 -15.97 6.59 -4.20
C LEU A 293 -16.34 7.49 -3.01
N ALA A 294 -17.17 8.51 -3.22
CA ALA A 294 -17.63 9.41 -2.16
C ALA A 294 -18.29 8.66 -0.99
N ASP A 295 -18.99 7.56 -1.26
CA ASP A 295 -19.68 6.74 -0.25
C ASP A 295 -18.72 6.08 0.76
N TYR A 296 -17.42 6.01 0.43
CA TYR A 296 -16.39 5.40 1.26
C TYR A 296 -15.54 6.43 2.01
N ALA A 297 -15.70 7.72 1.74
CA ALA A 297 -14.88 8.77 2.34
C ALA A 297 -15.20 8.94 3.83
N SER A 298 -14.16 9.05 4.65
CA SER A 298 -14.29 9.40 6.08
C SER A 298 -14.05 10.90 6.36
N CYS A 299 -13.78 11.66 5.30
CA CYS A 299 -13.49 13.09 5.31
C CYS A 299 -14.50 13.85 4.41
N PRO A 300 -14.56 15.19 4.49
CA PRO A 300 -15.26 16.02 3.51
C PRO A 300 -14.86 15.66 2.06
N VAL A 301 -15.87 15.55 1.19
CA VAL A 301 -15.69 15.30 -0.25
C VAL A 301 -16.17 16.50 -1.02
N GLN A 302 -15.36 16.98 -1.96
CA GLN A 302 -15.75 17.97 -2.95
C GLN A 302 -15.71 17.36 -4.35
N MET A 303 -16.87 17.36 -5.00
CA MET A 303 -17.00 16.97 -6.39
C MET A 303 -16.57 18.12 -7.29
N ILE A 304 -15.69 17.83 -8.25
CA ILE A 304 -15.25 18.81 -9.25
C ILE A 304 -15.62 18.35 -10.66
N LYS A 305 -15.99 19.31 -11.51
CA LYS A 305 -16.34 19.05 -12.91
C LYS A 305 -15.81 20.19 -13.75
N ALA A 306 -14.84 19.91 -14.63
CA ALA A 306 -14.42 20.87 -15.63
C ALA A 306 -15.53 21.06 -16.69
N GLU A 307 -15.64 22.26 -17.26
CA GLU A 307 -16.65 22.57 -18.28
C GLU A 307 -16.48 21.69 -19.52
N ALA A 308 -15.24 21.52 -19.97
CA ALA A 308 -14.85 20.53 -20.96
C ALA A 308 -14.46 19.21 -20.26
N ASN A 309 -14.81 18.08 -20.87
CA ASN A 309 -14.28 16.78 -20.47
C ASN A 309 -12.85 16.60 -21.03
N ASP A 310 -11.96 17.46 -20.56
CA ASP A 310 -10.56 17.54 -20.96
C ASP A 310 -9.66 17.36 -19.73
N PRO A 311 -8.72 16.38 -19.74
CA PRO A 311 -7.81 16.16 -18.62
C PRO A 311 -6.99 17.40 -18.22
N GLU A 312 -6.64 18.28 -19.16
CA GLU A 312 -5.89 19.50 -18.83
C GLU A 312 -6.73 20.43 -17.95
N ALA A 313 -7.95 20.76 -18.40
CA ALA A 313 -8.88 21.62 -17.68
C ALA A 313 -9.26 21.05 -16.31
N LEU A 314 -9.47 19.73 -16.22
CA LEU A 314 -9.75 19.07 -14.94
C LEU A 314 -8.57 19.14 -13.98
N GLY A 315 -7.35 18.90 -14.48
CA GLY A 315 -6.14 18.99 -13.67
C GLY A 315 -5.89 20.41 -13.15
N ALA A 316 -6.09 21.43 -14.00
CA ALA A 316 -5.97 22.83 -13.61
C ALA A 316 -6.98 23.21 -12.50
N LEU A 317 -8.25 22.79 -12.66
CA LEU A 317 -9.29 23.02 -11.65
C LEU A 317 -8.96 22.31 -10.32
N ALA A 318 -8.49 21.05 -10.38
CA ALA A 318 -8.09 20.32 -9.20
C ALA A 318 -6.93 21.01 -8.46
N ALA A 319 -5.90 21.45 -9.20
CA ALA A 319 -4.77 22.18 -8.62
C ALA A 319 -5.21 23.48 -7.93
N GLN A 320 -6.12 24.23 -8.54
CA GLN A 320 -6.67 25.46 -7.95
C GLN A 320 -7.34 25.19 -6.60
N VAL A 321 -8.17 24.15 -6.52
CA VAL A 321 -8.86 23.79 -5.26
C VAL A 321 -7.85 23.32 -4.22
N LEU A 322 -6.92 22.44 -4.59
CA LEU A 322 -5.88 21.93 -3.67
C LEU A 322 -5.00 23.05 -3.11
N LEU A 323 -4.62 24.05 -3.91
CA LEU A 323 -3.86 25.21 -3.43
C LEU A 323 -4.65 26.04 -2.43
N GLY A 324 -5.95 26.23 -2.64
CA GLY A 324 -6.81 26.95 -1.71
C GLY A 324 -6.88 26.29 -0.33
N GLU A 325 -6.84 24.96 -0.28
CA GLU A 325 -6.86 24.18 0.97
C GLU A 325 -5.50 24.11 1.68
N LEU A 326 -4.40 24.22 0.95
CA LEU A 326 -3.06 24.12 1.54
C LEU A 326 -2.69 25.29 2.46
N GLN A 327 -3.49 26.36 2.52
CA GLN A 327 -3.24 27.58 3.33
C GLN A 327 -1.77 28.04 3.30
N ILE A 328 -1.16 28.04 2.11
CA ILE A 328 0.17 28.61 1.85
C ILE A 328 0.00 30.09 1.52
#